data_AF-A0AAD7ZWJ5-F1
#
_entry.id   AF-A0AAD7ZWJ5-F1
#
_cell.length_a   1.000
_cell.length_b   1.000
_cell.length_c   1.000
_cell.angle_alpha   90.00
_cell.angle_beta   90.00
_cell.angle_gamma   90.00
#
_symmetry.space_group_name_H-M   'P 1'
#
loop_
_entity.id
_entity.type
_entity.pdbx_description
1 polymer ?
#
loop_
_entity_poly.entity_id
_entity_poly.type
_entity_poly.pdbx_seq_one_letter_code
_entity_poly.pdbx_strand_id
1 'polypeptide(L)'
;MSPEVLCKPTPEIICHVREELGLDEKTIKDAVDGIKKWLELQPHLPKAEDDGRLERWLIRCKNNMEKTKQTIDMYYSLKTQVPELMSDWDVYQPWFDATVKYG
;
A
#
# COMPACT_ATOMS: atom_id res chain seq x y z
N MET A 1 -21.34 22.55 -6.38
CA MET A 1 -20.61 22.08 -5.20
C MET A 1 -19.28 21.59 -5.73
N SER A 2 -18.21 22.36 -5.57
CA SER A 2 -16.89 21.94 -6.06
C SER A 2 -16.53 20.63 -5.37
N PRO A 3 -16.04 19.60 -6.09
CA PRO A 3 -15.61 18.38 -5.42
C PRO A 3 -14.49 18.77 -4.46
N GLU A 4 -14.67 18.50 -3.17
CA GLU A 4 -13.62 18.66 -2.17
C GLU A 4 -12.49 17.70 -2.54
N VAL A 5 -11.53 18.19 -3.34
CA VAL A 5 -10.35 17.43 -3.70
C VAL A 5 -9.57 17.24 -2.40
N LEU A 6 -9.46 15.99 -1.94
CA LEU A 6 -8.66 15.63 -0.78
C LEU A 6 -7.22 16.13 -1.01
N CYS A 7 -6.81 17.16 -0.26
CA CYS A 7 -5.46 17.68 -0.34
C CYS A 7 -4.47 16.64 0.19
N LYS A 8 -3.28 16.56 -0.41
CA LYS A 8 -2.21 15.68 0.09
C LYS A 8 -1.82 16.12 1.51
N PRO A 9 -1.50 15.18 2.42
CA PRO A 9 -1.06 15.52 3.77
C PRO A 9 0.13 16.48 3.74
N THR A 10 0.12 17.49 4.61
CA THR A 10 1.25 18.41 4.74
C THR A 10 2.44 17.70 5.42
N PRO A 11 3.68 18.18 5.21
CA PRO A 11 4.87 17.59 5.84
C PRO A 11 4.78 17.50 7.37
N GLU A 12 4.10 18.44 8.02
CA GLU A 12 3.91 18.46 9.47
C GLU A 12 3.05 17.29 9.94
N ILE A 13 1.97 16.97 9.20
CA ILE A 13 1.10 15.83 9.49
C ILE A 13 1.88 14.53 9.31
N ILE A 14 2.70 14.43 8.26
CA ILE A 14 3.54 13.26 8.01
C ILE A 14 4.55 13.06 9.15
N CYS A 15 5.21 14.13 9.60
CA CYS A 15 6.14 14.09 10.72
C CYS A 15 5.44 13.63 12.00
N HIS A 16 4.28 14.22 12.29
CA HIS A 16 3.50 13.87 13.47
C HIS A 16 3.09 12.39 13.49
N VAL A 17 2.58 11.85 12.37
CA VAL A 17 2.21 10.43 12.27
C VAL A 17 3.42 9.52 12.45
N ARG A 18 4.58 9.90 11.89
CA ARG A 18 5.83 9.14 12.06
C ARG A 18 6.26 9.12 13.53
N GLU A 19 6.21 10.26 14.22
CA GLU A 19 6.52 10.37 15.65
C GLU A 19 5.58 9.53 16.52
N GLU A 20 4.26 9.60 16.29
CA GLU A 20 3.27 8.82 17.03
C GLU A 20 3.49 7.30 16.89
N LEU A 21 3.98 6.86 15.73
CA LEU A 21 4.27 5.45 15.44
C LEU A 21 5.69 5.02 15.85
N GLY A 22 6.50 5.93 16.42
CA GLY A 22 7.89 5.66 16.78
C GLY A 22 8.76 5.35 15.56
N LEU A 23 8.42 5.91 14.40
CA LEU A 23 9.12 5.73 13.13
C LEU A 23 10.08 6.92 12.92
N ASP A 24 11.35 6.75 13.28
CA ASP A 24 12.40 7.68 12.85
C ASP A 24 12.93 7.30 11.46
N GLU A 25 13.60 8.25 10.80
CA GLU A 25 14.14 8.08 9.44
C GLU A 25 15.05 6.84 9.35
N LYS A 26 15.77 6.50 10.43
CA LYS A 26 16.64 5.32 10.48
C LYS A 26 15.84 4.03 10.61
N THR A 27 14.89 3.94 11.54
CA THR A 27 14.05 2.74 11.70
C THR A 27 13.23 2.46 10.44
N ILE A 28 12.72 3.51 9.77
CA ILE A 28 12.03 3.36 8.48
C ILE A 28 12.97 2.70 7.46
N LYS A 29 14.19 3.23 7.29
CA LYS A 29 15.17 2.67 6.34
C LYS A 29 15.53 1.23 6.67
N ASP A 30 15.82 0.93 7.93
CA ASP A 30 16.17 -0.41 8.37
C ASP A 30 15.02 -1.41 8.15
N ALA A 31 13.78 -0.99 8.43
CA ALA A 31 12.59 -1.81 8.21
C ALA A 31 12.30 -2.01 6.71
N VAL A 32 12.42 -0.96 5.90
CA VAL A 32 12.27 -1.03 4.43
C VAL A 32 13.31 -1.97 3.82
N ASP A 33 14.57 -1.86 4.20
CA ASP A 33 15.63 -2.76 3.75
C ASP A 33 15.39 -4.21 4.19
N GLY A 34 14.90 -4.40 5.42
CA GLY A 34 14.50 -5.72 5.92
C GLY A 34 13.36 -6.35 5.11
N ILE A 35 12.38 -5.55 4.69
CA ILE A 35 11.27 -6.01 3.84
C ILE A 35 11.77 -6.29 2.42
N LYS A 36 12.61 -5.43 1.83
CA LYS A 36 13.18 -5.65 0.49
C LYS A 36 13.95 -6.97 0.42
N LYS A 37 14.86 -7.21 1.38
CA LYS A 37 15.59 -8.49 1.46
C LYS A 37 14.65 -9.68 1.60
N TRP A 38 13.59 -9.53 2.39
CA TRP A 38 12.60 -10.60 2.53
C TRP A 38 11.80 -10.84 1.23
N LEU A 39 11.44 -9.79 0.49
CA LEU A 39 10.79 -9.89 -0.82
C LEU A 39 11.65 -10.62 -1.85
N GLU A 40 12.97 -10.37 -1.86
CA GLU A 40 13.89 -11.06 -2.78
C GLU A 40 13.93 -12.58 -2.57
N LEU A 41 13.69 -13.04 -1.33
CA LEU A 41 13.66 -14.47 -0.99
C LEU A 41 12.36 -15.16 -1.47
N GLN A 42 11.30 -14.40 -1.74
CA GLN A 42 10.00 -14.93 -2.13
C GLN A 42 9.81 -14.84 -3.66
N PRO A 43 9.85 -15.96 -4.40
CA PRO A 43 9.78 -15.92 -5.86
C PRO A 43 8.42 -15.51 -6.42
N HIS A 44 7.34 -15.62 -5.63
CA HIS A 44 5.98 -15.24 -6.01
C HIS A 44 5.67 -13.75 -5.75
N LEU A 45 6.56 -13.03 -5.06
CA LEU A 45 6.40 -11.61 -4.75
C LEU A 45 7.17 -10.73 -5.74
N PRO A 46 6.72 -9.50 -5.99
CA PRO A 46 7.47 -8.56 -6.80
C PRO A 46 8.78 -8.17 -6.11
N LYS A 47 9.88 -8.27 -6.86
CA LYS A 47 11.25 -8.00 -6.36
C LYS A 47 11.60 -6.52 -6.32
N ALA A 48 10.81 -5.66 -6.98
CA ALA A 48 11.04 -4.23 -7.07
C ALA A 48 9.82 -3.49 -6.52
N GLU A 49 9.88 -3.15 -5.23
CA GLU A 49 8.91 -2.28 -4.57
C GLU A 49 9.57 -0.94 -4.24
N ASP A 50 8.80 0.14 -4.44
CA ASP A 50 9.23 1.51 -4.11
C ASP A 50 9.30 1.71 -2.59
N ASP A 51 10.35 2.40 -2.12
CA ASP A 51 10.59 2.67 -0.71
C ASP A 51 9.43 3.41 -0.06
N GLY A 52 8.82 4.36 -0.78
CA GLY A 52 7.63 5.08 -0.32
C GLY A 52 6.41 4.19 -0.21
N ARG A 53 6.29 3.15 -1.05
CA ARG A 53 5.23 2.14 -0.94
C ARG A 53 5.45 1.22 0.26
N LEU A 54 6.69 0.80 0.51
CA LEU A 54 7.06 0.00 1.69
C LEU A 54 6.86 0.78 2.99
N GLU A 55 7.21 2.06 3.02
CA GLU A 55 6.93 2.94 4.16
C GLU A 55 5.42 3.02 4.46
N ARG A 56 4.58 3.19 3.44
CA ARG A 56 3.12 3.20 3.63
C ARG A 56 2.60 1.89 4.19
N TRP A 57 3.19 0.75 3.81
CA TRP A 57 2.85 -0.54 4.42
C TRP A 57 3.21 -0.58 5.91
N LEU A 58 4.37 -0.06 6.29
CA LEU A 58 4.79 0.04 7.69
C LEU A 58 3.84 0.93 8.50
N ILE A 59 3.45 2.09 7.96
CA ILE A 59 2.47 2.98 8.60
C ILE A 59 1.12 2.27 8.79
N ARG A 60 0.64 1.56 7.76
CA ARG A 60 -0.62 0.78 7.83
C ARG A 60 -0.58 -0.29 8.93
N CYS A 61 0.57 -0.89 9.15
CA CYS A 61 0.78 -1.93 10.15
C CYS A 61 1.30 -1.40 11.50
N LYS A 62 1.30 -0.07 11.71
CA LYS A 62 1.80 0.59 12.93
C LYS A 62 3.22 0.14 13.32
N ASN A 63 4.12 0.13 12.34
CA ASN A 63 5.53 -0.29 12.49
C ASN A 63 5.73 -1.76 12.94
N ASN A 64 4.74 -2.63 12.75
CA ASN A 64 4.90 -4.06 13.03
C ASN A 64 5.38 -4.82 11.79
N MET A 65 6.66 -5.18 11.76
CA MET A 65 7.28 -5.88 10.62
C MET A 65 6.63 -7.22 10.27
N GLU A 66 6.25 -8.04 11.25
CA GLU A 66 5.66 -9.36 11.00
C GLU A 66 4.28 -9.22 10.34
N LYS A 67 3.46 -8.30 10.86
CA LYS A 67 2.16 -7.96 10.27
C LYS A 67 2.33 -7.37 8.87
N THR A 68 3.35 -6.54 8.66
CA THR A 68 3.65 -6.01 7.32
C THR A 68 3.96 -7.12 6.33
N LYS A 69 4.82 -8.07 6.69
CA LYS A 69 5.14 -9.23 5.83
C LYS A 69 3.90 -10.07 5.51
N GLN A 70 3.10 -10.42 6.52
CA GLN A 70 1.84 -11.17 6.30
C GLN A 70 0.86 -10.41 5.40
N THR A 71 0.73 -9.10 5.59
CA THR A 71 -0.19 -8.27 4.79
C THR A 71 0.27 -8.20 3.33
N ILE A 72 1.57 -8.03 3.09
CA ILE A 72 2.15 -8.00 1.75
C ILE A 72 1.98 -9.36 1.07
N ASP A 73 2.28 -10.46 1.77
CA ASP A 73 2.11 -11.82 1.25
C ASP A 73 0.66 -12.11 0.87
N MET A 74 -0.28 -11.75 1.75
CA MET A 74 -1.71 -11.88 1.49
C MET A 74 -2.15 -11.02 0.29
N TYR A 75 -1.72 -9.76 0.22
CA TYR A 75 -2.07 -8.86 -0.87
C TYR A 75 -1.65 -9.43 -2.24
N TYR A 76 -0.42 -9.92 -2.36
CA TYR A 76 0.08 -10.51 -3.60
C TYR A 76 -0.49 -11.89 -3.90
N SER A 77 -0.76 -12.69 -2.87
CA SER A 77 -1.45 -13.98 -3.01
C SER A 77 -2.86 -13.78 -3.58
N LEU A 78 -3.65 -12.87 -3.00
CA LEU A 78 -4.99 -12.56 -3.47
C LEU A 78 -4.99 -11.98 -4.89
N LYS A 79 -4.01 -11.13 -5.21
CA LYS A 79 -3.84 -10.59 -6.57
C LYS A 79 -3.59 -11.69 -7.61
N THR A 80 -2.92 -12.77 -7.23
CA THR A 80 -2.63 -13.91 -8.11
C THR A 80 -3.79 -14.91 -8.16
N GLN A 81 -4.44 -15.17 -7.02
CA GLN A 81 -5.53 -16.16 -6.91
C GLN A 81 -6.86 -15.64 -7.43
N VAL A 82 -7.15 -14.36 -7.25
CA VAL A 82 -8.44 -13.75 -7.60
C VAL A 82 -8.21 -12.46 -8.42
N PRO A 83 -7.66 -12.59 -9.64
CA PRO A 83 -7.35 -11.44 -10.48
C PRO A 83 -8.62 -10.64 -10.83
N GLU A 84 -9.77 -11.30 -10.98
CA GLU A 84 -11.07 -10.67 -11.25
C GLU A 84 -11.46 -9.60 -10.22
N LEU A 85 -11.10 -9.78 -8.95
CA LEU A 85 -11.40 -8.82 -7.88
C LEU A 85 -10.27 -7.81 -7.63
N MET A 86 -9.05 -8.08 -8.08
CA MET A 86 -7.86 -7.30 -7.69
C MET A 86 -7.14 -6.59 -8.82
N SER A 87 -7.30 -7.01 -10.09
CA SER A 87 -6.51 -6.47 -11.21
C SER A 87 -7.21 -6.49 -12.56
N ASP A 88 -8.14 -7.41 -12.80
CA ASP A 88 -8.86 -7.55 -14.06
C ASP A 88 -10.23 -6.85 -14.00
N TRP A 89 -10.21 -5.59 -13.60
CA TRP A 89 -11.43 -4.78 -13.49
C TRP A 89 -11.81 -4.29 -14.89
N ASP A 90 -12.86 -4.87 -15.46
CA ASP A 90 -13.38 -4.46 -16.76
C ASP A 90 -14.27 -3.21 -16.63
N VAL A 91 -13.77 -2.09 -17.14
CA VAL A 91 -14.43 -0.78 -17.14
C VAL A 91 -15.55 -0.67 -18.17
N TYR A 92 -15.70 -1.64 -19.08
CA TYR A 92 -16.75 -1.67 -20.12
C TYR A 92 -17.96 -2.52 -19.72
N GLN A 93 -18.01 -2.97 -18.47
CA GLN A 93 -19.14 -3.74 -17.98
C GLN A 93 -20.42 -2.88 -17.98
N PRO A 94 -21.58 -3.43 -18.38
CA PRO A 94 -22.82 -2.65 -18.51
C PRO A 94 -23.26 -1.94 -17.23
N TRP A 95 -22.92 -2.49 -16.06
CA TRP A 95 -23.21 -1.88 -14.77
C TRP A 95 -22.35 -0.63 -14.51
N PHE A 96 -21.12 -0.58 -15.05
CA PHE A 96 -20.19 0.52 -14.87
C PHE A 96 -20.69 1.77 -15.62
N ASP A 97 -21.05 1.62 -16.90
CA ASP A 97 -21.64 2.70 -17.72
C ASP A 97 -22.95 3.24 -17.15
N ALA A 98 -23.76 2.35 -16.55
CA ALA A 98 -25.02 2.75 -15.90
C ALA A 98 -24.79 3.64 -14.68
N THR A 99 -23.69 3.44 -13.93
CA THR A 99 -23.37 4.23 -12.72
C THR A 99 -22.70 5.57 -13.03
N VAL A 100 -21.89 5.68 -14.08
CA VAL A 100 -21.21 6.93 -14.48
C VAL A 100 -22.21 8.02 -14.88
N LYS A 101 -23.40 7.64 -15.37
CA LYS A 101 -24.47 8.59 -15.74
C LYS A 101 -25.12 9.31 -14.56
N TYR A 102 -24.92 8.86 -13.33
CA TYR A 102 -25.57 9.39 -12.13
C TYR A 102 -24.59 9.98 -11.11
N GLY A 103 -23.28 10.02 -11.42
CA GLY A 103 -22.22 10.57 -10.57
C GLY A 103 -21.86 12.01 -10.89
#